data_AF-A0A1D6JBN2-F1
#
_entry.id   AF-A0A1D6JBN2-F1
#
_cell.length_a   1.000
_cell.length_b   1.000
_cell.length_c   1.000
_cell.angle_alpha   90.00
_cell.angle_beta   90.00
_cell.angle_gamma   90.00
#
_symmetry.space_group_name_H-M   'P 1'
#
loop_
_entity.id
_entity.type
_entity.pdbx_description
1 polymer ?
#
loop_
_entity_poly.entity_id
_entity_poly.type
_entity_poly.pdbx_seq_one_letter_code
_entity_poly.pdbx_strand_id
1 'polypeptide(L)'
;MELNTSQNDAVLNCISKMHSKSSTFTLIWGPPGTGKTKTISVLLWLMREMKHGTLVCAPTNLAIKQVASRFLKLVQEHSGDTRCLGDVLLIGNKERMCVDGDLKQIYLYDRVRRLFGCFAPLTGWKHHLSSLSDFLENGYSQYLQHLQDSQEGDTPSFFSYARKRFAVIYMELRRCFNDLLLHVPKSSILEVNYNSILLLLEMLEEFNHMIQCRYFGDEIRKVFLYSNDEPDQTNSSVVTLGKMRIKCLEELSTLLSCLKLPLTSSKPTIRDFCIKSASIVFCTVSSSTKITANKKVEFLVVDEAAQLKECETLIPLRLWTLKHAVLIGDECQLPATVKSKVGS
;
A
#
# COMPACT_ATOMS: atom_id res chain seq x y z
N MET A 1 -14.66 0.00 -19.26
CA MET A 1 -14.09 1.31 -19.70
C MET A 1 -14.78 1.88 -20.95
N GLU A 2 -16.11 2.00 -20.98
CA GLU A 2 -16.77 2.58 -22.16
C GLU A 2 -16.72 4.11 -22.12
N LEU A 3 -15.84 4.70 -22.93
CA LEU A 3 -15.78 6.13 -23.23
C LEU A 3 -16.34 6.37 -24.64
N ASN A 4 -17.00 7.51 -24.83
CA ASN A 4 -17.40 7.94 -26.18
C ASN A 4 -16.18 8.47 -26.96
N THR A 5 -16.34 8.69 -28.27
CA THR A 5 -15.25 9.15 -29.15
C THR A 5 -14.57 10.41 -28.63
N SER A 6 -15.33 11.44 -28.24
CA SER A 6 -14.76 12.70 -27.74
C SER A 6 -13.95 12.53 -26.44
N GLN A 7 -14.40 11.63 -25.56
CA GLN A 7 -13.69 11.32 -24.31
C GLN A 7 -12.41 10.53 -24.58
N ASN A 8 -12.46 9.58 -25.53
CA ASN A 8 -11.28 8.84 -25.98
C ASN A 8 -10.25 9.77 -26.61
N ASP A 9 -10.68 10.66 -27.50
CA ASP A 9 -9.79 11.63 -28.15
C ASP A 9 -9.12 12.55 -27.12
N ALA A 10 -9.86 13.01 -26.11
CA ALA A 10 -9.32 13.80 -25.02
C ALA A 10 -8.24 13.04 -24.23
N VAL A 11 -8.48 11.76 -23.90
CA VAL A 11 -7.51 10.91 -23.20
C VAL A 11 -6.27 10.67 -24.07
N LEU A 12 -6.45 10.29 -25.34
CA LEU A 12 -5.35 10.02 -26.27
C LEU A 12 -4.48 11.24 -26.52
N ASN A 13 -5.09 12.44 -26.64
CA ASN A 13 -4.36 13.70 -26.79
C ASN A 13 -3.52 14.01 -25.53
N CYS A 14 -4.05 13.74 -24.34
CA CYS A 14 -3.27 13.89 -23.11
C CYS A 14 -2.07 12.94 -23.08
N ILE A 15 -2.28 11.68 -23.46
CA ILE A 15 -1.23 10.64 -23.46
C ILE A 15 -0.15 10.94 -24.49
N SER A 16 -0.53 11.31 -25.72
CA SER A 16 0.44 11.60 -26.78
C SER A 16 1.36 12.76 -26.41
N LYS A 17 0.84 13.77 -25.70
CA LYS A 17 1.60 14.91 -25.21
C LYS A 17 2.60 14.58 -24.10
N MET A 18 2.44 13.46 -23.37
CA MET A 18 3.40 13.03 -22.34
C MET A 18 4.74 12.61 -22.92
N HIS A 19 4.76 12.17 -24.19
CA HIS A 19 5.98 11.78 -24.87
C HIS A 19 6.73 12.98 -25.49
N SER A 20 6.16 14.17 -25.39
CA SER A 20 6.79 15.40 -25.87
C SER A 20 8.00 15.77 -25.01
N LYS A 21 9.10 16.15 -25.66
CA LYS A 21 10.28 16.71 -24.96
C LYS A 21 9.99 18.10 -24.37
N SER A 22 9.04 18.83 -24.95
CA SER A 22 8.64 20.16 -24.49
C SER A 22 7.51 20.05 -23.49
N SER A 23 7.51 20.93 -22.49
CA SER A 23 6.40 21.06 -21.55
C SER A 23 5.11 21.43 -22.28
N THR A 24 3.99 20.81 -21.89
CA THR A 24 2.70 21.01 -22.57
C THR A 24 1.58 21.36 -21.59
N PHE A 25 0.61 22.09 -22.12
CA PHE A 25 -0.61 22.47 -21.41
C PHE A 25 -1.82 22.06 -22.24
N THR A 26 -2.79 21.40 -21.63
CA THR A 26 -4.01 20.92 -22.30
C THR A 26 -5.25 21.34 -21.52
N LEU A 27 -6.28 21.73 -22.24
CA LEU A 27 -7.59 22.05 -21.69
C LEU A 27 -8.58 20.97 -22.11
N ILE A 28 -9.32 20.44 -21.14
CA ILE A 28 -10.49 19.60 -21.41
C ILE A 28 -11.71 20.35 -20.92
N TRP A 29 -12.55 20.73 -21.88
CA TRP A 29 -13.81 21.41 -21.61
C TRP A 29 -14.99 20.46 -21.85
N GLY A 30 -16.05 20.64 -21.08
CA GLY A 30 -17.31 19.94 -21.32
C GLY A 30 -18.42 20.44 -20.41
N PRO A 31 -19.66 20.62 -20.90
CA PRO A 31 -20.82 21.00 -20.08
C PRO A 31 -21.09 20.07 -18.87
N PRO A 32 -21.98 20.42 -17.93
CA PRO A 32 -22.41 19.52 -16.86
C PRO A 32 -22.95 18.20 -17.43
N GLY A 33 -22.64 17.07 -16.78
CA GLY A 33 -23.14 15.76 -17.20
C GLY A 33 -22.37 15.09 -18.35
N THR A 34 -21.41 15.76 -18.99
CA THR A 34 -20.59 15.19 -20.10
C THR A 34 -19.56 14.13 -19.68
N GLY A 35 -19.51 13.78 -18.39
CA GLY A 35 -18.63 12.74 -17.88
C GLY A 35 -17.16 13.15 -17.73
N LYS A 36 -16.85 14.45 -17.57
CA LYS A 36 -15.47 14.95 -17.33
C LYS A 36 -14.71 14.13 -16.30
N THR A 37 -15.30 13.90 -15.12
CA THR A 37 -14.62 13.11 -14.07
C THR A 37 -14.45 11.62 -14.46
N LYS A 38 -15.32 11.06 -15.30
CA LYS A 38 -15.15 9.70 -15.84
C LYS A 38 -13.93 9.67 -16.78
N THR A 39 -13.81 10.66 -17.67
CA THR A 39 -12.64 10.85 -18.54
C THR A 39 -11.35 10.97 -17.72
N ILE A 40 -11.34 11.80 -16.66
CA ILE A 40 -10.20 11.94 -15.74
C ILE A 40 -9.88 10.59 -15.09
N SER A 41 -10.87 9.86 -14.58
CA SER A 41 -10.62 8.61 -13.87
C SER A 41 -9.99 7.55 -14.78
N VAL A 42 -10.40 7.48 -16.05
CA VAL A 42 -9.78 6.60 -17.05
C VAL A 42 -8.37 7.07 -17.42
N LEU A 43 -8.17 8.39 -17.60
CA LEU A 43 -6.84 8.96 -17.83
C LEU A 43 -5.87 8.57 -16.71
N LEU A 44 -6.27 8.77 -15.46
CA LEU A 44 -5.46 8.45 -14.28
C LEU A 44 -5.18 6.96 -14.14
N TRP A 45 -6.14 6.11 -14.49
CA TRP A 45 -5.92 4.66 -14.55
C TRP A 45 -4.83 4.32 -15.56
N LEU A 46 -4.90 4.86 -16.79
CA LEU A 46 -3.86 4.67 -17.80
C LEU A 46 -2.50 5.23 -17.33
N MET A 47 -2.46 6.39 -16.66
CA MET A 47 -1.22 6.93 -16.08
C MET A 47 -0.58 5.97 -15.08
N ARG A 48 -1.40 5.34 -14.24
CA ARG A 48 -0.92 4.35 -13.27
C ARG A 48 -0.36 3.11 -13.96
N GLU A 49 -1.06 2.56 -14.95
CA GLU A 49 -0.58 1.38 -15.70
C GLU A 49 0.73 1.67 -16.44
N MET A 50 0.87 2.88 -17.00
CA MET A 50 2.12 3.36 -17.61
C MET A 50 3.20 3.74 -16.58
N LYS A 51 2.94 3.60 -15.28
CA LYS A 51 3.82 4.00 -14.16
C LYS A 51 4.27 5.46 -14.24
N HIS A 52 3.46 6.33 -14.83
CA HIS A 52 3.74 7.74 -14.95
C HIS A 52 3.27 8.48 -13.69
N GLY A 53 4.14 9.29 -13.09
CA GLY A 53 3.78 10.03 -11.88
C GLY A 53 2.85 11.19 -12.18
N THR A 54 1.73 11.25 -11.48
CA THR A 54 0.65 12.21 -11.70
C THR A 54 0.20 12.83 -10.39
N LEU A 55 0.15 14.15 -10.35
CA LEU A 55 -0.50 14.94 -9.32
C LEU A 55 -1.90 15.33 -9.79
N VAL A 56 -2.89 14.99 -8.99
CA VAL A 56 -4.29 15.32 -9.20
C VAL A 56 -4.70 16.33 -8.15
N CYS A 57 -5.18 17.47 -8.63
CA CYS A 57 -5.61 18.59 -7.84
C CYS A 57 -7.09 18.89 -8.08
N ALA A 58 -7.74 19.42 -7.06
CA ALA A 58 -9.06 20.03 -7.18
C ALA A 58 -9.18 21.22 -6.21
N PRO A 59 -10.09 22.18 -6.44
CA PRO A 59 -10.30 23.33 -5.56
C PRO A 59 -10.79 22.93 -4.16
N THR A 60 -11.62 21.90 -4.06
CA THR A 60 -12.30 21.52 -2.80
C THR A 60 -11.99 20.08 -2.37
N ASN A 61 -12.13 19.81 -1.06
CA ASN A 61 -12.01 18.46 -0.51
C ASN A 61 -13.06 17.51 -1.11
N LEU A 62 -14.26 18.00 -1.41
CA LEU A 62 -15.33 17.20 -1.99
C LEU A 62 -14.99 16.78 -3.42
N ALA A 63 -14.53 17.72 -4.25
CA ALA A 63 -14.15 17.44 -5.63
C ALA A 63 -13.02 16.40 -5.68
N ILE A 64 -11.96 16.57 -4.89
CA ILE A 64 -10.84 15.62 -4.90
C ILE A 64 -11.26 14.23 -4.39
N LYS A 65 -12.16 14.14 -3.40
CA LYS A 65 -12.74 12.85 -2.94
C LYS A 65 -13.52 12.16 -4.06
N GLN A 66 -14.29 12.91 -4.84
CA GLN A 66 -15.08 12.34 -5.93
C GLN A 66 -14.19 11.75 -7.02
N VAL A 67 -13.13 12.46 -7.43
CA VAL A 67 -12.15 11.94 -8.40
C VAL A 67 -11.44 10.70 -7.85
N ALA A 68 -10.91 10.78 -6.62
CA ALA A 68 -10.20 9.68 -5.98
C ALA A 68 -11.08 8.43 -5.83
N SER A 69 -12.36 8.60 -5.45
CA SER A 69 -13.29 7.49 -5.29
C SER A 69 -13.62 6.82 -6.62
N ARG A 70 -13.86 7.59 -7.68
CA ARG A 70 -14.11 7.04 -9.02
C ARG A 70 -12.88 6.32 -9.58
N PHE A 71 -11.69 6.87 -9.37
CA PHE A 71 -10.43 6.23 -9.72
C PHE A 71 -10.26 4.88 -8.98
N LEU A 72 -10.50 4.85 -7.67
CA LEU A 72 -10.40 3.60 -6.90
C LEU A 72 -11.37 2.52 -7.38
N LYS A 73 -12.62 2.89 -7.69
CA LYS A 73 -13.59 1.95 -8.27
C LYS A 73 -13.09 1.35 -9.58
N LEU A 74 -12.53 2.16 -10.47
CA LEU A 74 -11.95 1.66 -11.72
C LEU A 74 -10.77 0.70 -11.48
N VAL A 75 -9.88 1.02 -10.53
CA VAL A 75 -8.78 0.12 -10.15
C VAL A 75 -9.32 -1.21 -9.61
N GLN A 76 -10.35 -1.19 -8.78
CA GLN A 76 -10.99 -2.39 -8.23
C GLN A 76 -11.65 -3.25 -9.32
N GLU A 77 -12.26 -2.62 -10.32
CA GLU A 77 -12.96 -3.32 -11.41
C GLU A 77 -12.02 -3.90 -12.48
N HIS A 78 -10.84 -3.30 -12.71
CA HIS A 78 -10.02 -3.60 -13.89
C HIS A 78 -8.57 -4.01 -13.58
N SER A 79 -8.06 -3.82 -12.35
CA SER A 79 -6.71 -4.29 -11.99
C SER A 79 -6.79 -5.68 -11.38
N GLY A 80 -6.03 -6.64 -11.94
CA GLY A 80 -5.90 -8.00 -11.37
C GLY A 80 -5.24 -8.03 -9.99
N ASP A 81 -4.56 -6.95 -9.60
CA ASP A 81 -3.95 -6.79 -8.28
C ASP A 81 -4.52 -5.59 -7.53
N THR A 82 -5.70 -5.77 -6.95
CA THR A 82 -6.35 -4.80 -6.04
C THR A 82 -5.65 -4.72 -4.69
N ARG A 83 -4.67 -5.60 -4.42
CA ARG A 83 -3.99 -5.69 -3.12
C ARG A 83 -2.89 -4.66 -2.94
N CYS A 84 -2.48 -3.94 -3.98
CA CYS A 84 -1.44 -2.91 -3.90
C CYS A 84 -1.98 -1.52 -4.24
N LEU A 85 -2.11 -0.65 -3.24
CA LEU A 85 -2.48 0.76 -3.38
C LEU A 85 -1.39 1.72 -2.84
N GLY A 86 -0.22 1.19 -2.51
CA GLY A 86 0.86 1.97 -1.91
C GLY A 86 1.39 3.09 -2.82
N ASP A 87 1.21 2.95 -4.13
CA ASP A 87 1.57 3.92 -5.17
C ASP A 87 0.55 5.06 -5.34
N VAL A 88 -0.66 4.90 -4.80
CA VAL A 88 -1.73 5.89 -4.83
C VAL A 88 -1.85 6.57 -3.48
N LEU A 89 -1.92 7.90 -3.42
CA LEU A 89 -1.96 8.64 -2.15
C LEU A 89 -2.96 9.79 -2.19
N LEU A 90 -3.78 9.93 -1.15
CA LEU A 90 -4.68 11.04 -0.92
C LEU A 90 -4.15 11.91 0.23
N ILE A 91 -3.97 13.20 -0.02
CA ILE A 91 -3.46 14.19 0.93
C ILE A 91 -4.50 15.28 1.13
N GLY A 92 -4.79 15.59 2.39
CA GLY A 92 -5.68 16.68 2.75
C GLY A 92 -5.74 16.88 4.26
N ASN A 93 -6.44 17.94 4.68
CA ASN A 93 -6.63 18.25 6.08
C ASN A 93 -7.58 17.22 6.73
N LYS A 94 -7.12 16.55 7.80
CA LYS A 94 -7.84 15.48 8.49
C LYS A 94 -9.23 15.90 8.98
N GLU A 95 -9.34 17.10 9.53
CA GLU A 95 -10.59 17.61 10.13
C GLU A 95 -11.61 17.99 9.06
N ARG A 96 -11.15 18.51 7.92
CA ARG A 96 -12.04 19.03 6.86
C ARG A 96 -12.36 18.03 5.77
N MET A 97 -11.55 16.98 5.61
CA MET A 97 -11.68 16.05 4.49
C MET A 97 -12.65 14.90 4.78
N CYS A 98 -12.92 14.59 6.06
CA CYS A 98 -13.88 13.55 6.49
C CYS A 98 -13.78 12.29 5.62
N VAL A 99 -12.61 11.64 5.62
CA VAL A 99 -12.35 10.49 4.75
C VAL A 99 -12.98 9.21 5.32
N ASP A 100 -13.73 8.52 4.49
CA ASP A 100 -14.56 7.35 4.81
C ASP A 100 -14.43 6.26 3.73
N GLY A 101 -14.95 5.06 4.03
CA GLY A 101 -14.92 3.91 3.14
C GLY A 101 -13.53 3.57 2.60
N ASP A 102 -13.48 3.24 1.31
CA ASP A 102 -12.26 2.79 0.61
C ASP A 102 -11.18 3.88 0.51
N LEU A 103 -11.56 5.15 0.59
CA LEU A 103 -10.58 6.26 0.54
C LEU A 103 -9.59 6.22 1.71
N LYS A 104 -9.94 5.59 2.84
CA LYS A 104 -9.02 5.37 3.97
C LYS A 104 -7.79 4.55 3.57
N GLN A 105 -7.90 3.70 2.55
CA GLN A 105 -6.78 2.87 2.07
C GLN A 105 -5.68 3.69 1.38
N ILE A 106 -6.06 4.83 0.80
CA ILE A 106 -5.13 5.76 0.15
C ILE A 106 -4.87 7.03 0.94
N TYR A 107 -5.59 7.28 2.03
CA TYR A 107 -5.41 8.49 2.82
C TYR A 107 -4.11 8.48 3.62
N LEU A 108 -3.29 9.53 3.45
CA LEU A 108 -1.95 9.64 4.04
C LEU A 108 -1.96 9.46 5.56
N TYR A 109 -2.96 10.01 6.26
CA TYR A 109 -3.03 9.89 7.72
C TYR A 109 -3.24 8.44 8.18
N ASP A 110 -4.20 7.74 7.58
CA ASP A 110 -4.51 6.34 7.93
C ASP A 110 -3.37 5.41 7.50
N ARG A 111 -2.76 5.67 6.34
CA ARG A 111 -1.57 4.95 5.87
C ARG A 111 -0.40 5.05 6.85
N VAL A 112 -0.06 6.27 7.27
CA VAL A 112 1.02 6.50 8.24
C VAL A 112 0.72 5.80 9.57
N ARG A 113 -0.54 5.80 10.02
CA ARG A 113 -0.94 5.10 11.25
C ARG A 113 -0.73 3.58 11.15
N ARG A 114 -1.10 2.96 10.02
CA ARG A 114 -0.90 1.52 9.80
C ARG A 114 0.57 1.15 9.70
N LEU A 115 1.32 1.86 8.85
CA LEU A 115 2.74 1.63 8.66
C LEU A 115 3.59 1.94 9.89
N PHE A 116 3.12 2.79 10.81
CA PHE A 116 3.79 3.04 12.08
C PHE A 116 3.99 1.76 12.90
N GLY A 117 2.99 0.88 12.94
CA GLY A 117 3.13 -0.42 13.59
C GLY A 117 4.09 -1.33 12.83
N CYS A 118 3.96 -1.38 11.50
CA CYS A 118 4.78 -2.25 10.66
C CYS A 118 6.26 -1.87 10.66
N PHE A 119 6.62 -0.58 10.68
CA PHE A 119 8.01 -0.11 10.64
C PHE A 119 8.66 0.01 12.02
N ALA A 120 7.94 -0.29 13.10
CA ALA A 120 8.51 -0.25 14.45
C ALA A 120 9.67 -1.25 14.58
N PRO A 121 10.86 -0.85 15.07
CA PRO A 121 12.01 -1.76 15.16
C PRO A 121 11.78 -3.02 16.02
N LEU A 122 10.98 -2.90 17.09
CA LEU A 122 10.76 -3.96 18.09
C LEU A 122 9.43 -4.70 17.95
N THR A 123 8.50 -4.19 17.16
CA THR A 123 7.13 -4.75 17.03
C THR A 123 6.62 -4.71 15.60
N GLY A 124 7.54 -4.52 14.64
CA GLY A 124 7.24 -4.37 13.23
C GLY A 124 7.55 -5.63 12.44
N TRP A 125 7.48 -5.50 11.12
CA TRP A 125 7.63 -6.61 10.18
C TRP A 125 8.93 -7.38 10.42
N LYS A 126 10.06 -6.69 10.62
CA LYS A 126 11.36 -7.33 10.79
C LYS A 126 11.44 -8.12 12.09
N HIS A 127 10.92 -7.56 13.19
CA HIS A 127 10.88 -8.25 14.47
C HIS A 127 10.01 -9.51 14.40
N HIS A 128 8.80 -9.41 13.85
CA HIS A 128 7.92 -10.58 13.73
C HIS A 128 8.52 -11.65 12.82
N LEU A 129 9.21 -11.24 11.76
CA LEU A 129 9.84 -12.16 10.83
C LEU A 129 11.04 -12.88 11.47
N SER A 130 11.89 -12.16 12.20
CA SER A 130 12.97 -12.76 13.01
C SER A 130 12.43 -13.66 14.12
N SER A 131 11.39 -13.23 14.83
CA SER A 131 10.76 -14.03 15.90
C SER A 131 10.14 -15.31 15.38
N LEU A 132 9.56 -15.30 14.18
CA LEU A 132 9.03 -16.51 13.56
C LEU A 132 10.15 -17.44 13.10
N SER A 133 11.21 -16.90 12.49
CA SER A 133 12.38 -17.67 12.10
C SER A 133 13.00 -18.37 13.30
N ASP A 134 13.27 -17.63 14.37
CA ASP A 134 13.84 -18.18 15.60
C ASP A 134 12.91 -19.21 16.26
N PHE A 135 11.60 -19.00 16.23
CA PHE A 135 10.66 -20.01 16.73
C PHE A 135 10.67 -21.29 15.88
N LEU A 136 10.65 -21.19 14.55
CA LEU A 136 10.66 -22.37 13.67
C LEU A 136 11.99 -23.14 13.75
N GLU A 137 13.09 -22.46 14.03
CA GLU A 137 14.42 -23.06 14.18
C GLU A 137 14.65 -23.63 15.59
N ASN A 138 14.37 -22.83 16.63
CA ASN A 138 14.75 -23.09 18.02
C ASN A 138 13.56 -23.34 18.96
N GLY A 139 12.34 -23.53 18.44
CA GLY A 139 11.11 -23.56 19.24
C GLY A 139 11.09 -24.59 20.37
N TYR A 140 11.72 -25.76 20.19
CA TYR A 140 11.82 -26.76 21.25
C TYR A 140 12.78 -26.33 22.37
N SER A 141 13.91 -25.71 22.02
CA SER A 141 14.86 -25.16 23.00
C SER A 141 14.22 -24.02 23.81
N GLN A 142 13.44 -23.14 23.16
CA GLN A 142 12.67 -22.09 23.84
C GLN A 142 11.65 -22.67 24.83
N TYR A 143 11.00 -23.77 24.47
CA TYR A 143 10.08 -24.47 25.38
C TYR A 143 10.79 -25.03 26.61
N LEU A 144 11.96 -25.65 26.45
CA LEU A 144 12.75 -26.15 27.57
C LEU A 144 13.17 -25.03 28.54
N GLN A 145 13.55 -23.87 28.01
CA GLN A 145 13.84 -22.68 28.82
C GLN A 145 12.59 -22.19 29.57
N HIS A 146 11.44 -22.11 28.88
CA HIS A 146 10.16 -21.75 29.51
C HIS A 146 9.77 -22.68 30.68
N LEU A 147 10.06 -23.99 30.57
CA LEU A 147 9.84 -24.93 31.66
C LEU A 147 10.74 -24.67 32.86
N GLN A 148 12.00 -24.27 32.64
CA GLN A 148 12.94 -23.96 33.72
C GLN A 148 12.56 -22.68 34.48
N ASP A 149 11.97 -21.72 33.79
CA ASP A 149 11.55 -20.43 34.37
C ASP A 149 10.17 -20.49 35.07
N SER A 150 9.38 -21.54 34.82
CA SER A 150 8.02 -21.69 35.37
C SER A 150 8.07 -22.27 36.80
N GLN A 151 7.79 -21.44 37.80
CA GLN A 151 7.98 -21.80 39.22
C GLN A 151 6.86 -22.63 39.89
N GLU A 152 5.62 -22.71 39.38
CA GLU A 152 4.60 -23.61 39.94
C GLU A 152 3.31 -23.54 39.07
N GLY A 153 2.84 -24.69 38.55
CA GLY A 153 1.60 -24.79 37.76
C GLY A 153 1.57 -25.98 36.77
N ASP A 154 0.41 -26.22 36.16
CA ASP A 154 0.22 -27.21 35.09
C ASP A 154 1.01 -26.78 33.85
N THR A 155 2.18 -27.39 33.63
CA THR A 155 3.07 -27.04 32.51
C THR A 155 2.46 -27.52 31.21
N PRO A 156 2.19 -26.61 30.23
CA PRO A 156 1.58 -27.01 28.98
C PRO A 156 2.52 -27.94 28.21
N SER A 157 1.98 -28.96 27.53
CA SER A 157 2.77 -29.79 26.62
C SER A 157 3.44 -28.94 25.54
N PHE A 158 4.56 -29.42 24.98
CA PHE A 158 5.25 -28.71 23.89
C PHE A 158 4.31 -28.42 22.72
N PHE A 159 3.38 -29.33 22.41
CA PHE A 159 2.35 -29.11 21.40
C PHE A 159 1.46 -27.90 21.70
N SER A 160 0.95 -27.80 22.93
CA SER A 160 0.12 -26.66 23.37
C SER A 160 0.91 -25.35 23.34
N TYR A 161 2.16 -25.38 23.84
CA TYR A 161 3.09 -24.24 23.79
C TYR A 161 3.34 -23.78 22.35
N ALA A 162 3.77 -24.70 21.47
CA ALA A 162 4.12 -24.41 20.09
C ALA A 162 2.92 -23.85 19.31
N ARG A 163 1.74 -24.47 19.48
CA ARG A 163 0.49 -24.03 18.83
C ARG A 163 0.11 -22.61 19.24
N LYS A 164 0.15 -22.30 20.54
CA LYS A 164 -0.19 -20.97 21.07
C LYS A 164 0.83 -19.92 20.62
N ARG A 165 2.13 -20.25 20.72
CA ARG A 165 3.23 -19.34 20.38
C ARG A 165 3.23 -19.02 18.88
N PHE A 166 3.13 -20.04 18.03
CA PHE A 166 3.05 -19.87 16.58
C PHE A 166 1.86 -19.00 16.19
N ALA A 167 0.66 -19.29 16.71
CA ALA A 167 -0.54 -18.54 16.36
C ALA A 167 -0.40 -17.04 16.63
N VAL A 168 0.20 -16.65 17.75
CA VAL A 168 0.44 -15.22 18.08
C VAL A 168 1.41 -14.58 17.09
N ILE A 169 2.56 -15.21 16.84
CA ILE A 169 3.60 -14.64 15.95
C ILE A 169 3.08 -14.55 14.51
N TYR A 170 2.42 -15.62 14.03
CA TYR A 170 1.84 -15.70 12.70
C TYR A 170 0.79 -14.60 12.47
N MET A 171 -0.13 -14.40 13.42
CA MET A 171 -1.18 -13.40 13.28
C MET A 171 -0.62 -11.98 13.16
N GLU A 172 0.40 -11.64 13.95
CA GLU A 172 1.04 -10.31 13.87
C GLU A 172 1.87 -10.14 12.59
N LEU A 173 2.59 -11.18 12.15
CA LEU A 173 3.32 -11.15 10.89
C LEU A 173 2.36 -10.98 9.71
N ARG A 174 1.28 -11.76 9.67
CA ARG A 174 0.24 -11.69 8.64
C ARG A 174 -0.38 -10.30 8.59
N ARG A 175 -0.73 -9.72 9.74
CA ARG A 175 -1.26 -8.36 9.83
C ARG A 175 -0.26 -7.36 9.24
N CYS A 176 1.00 -7.42 9.66
CA CYS A 176 2.04 -6.52 9.16
C CYS A 176 2.24 -6.65 7.65
N PHE A 177 2.31 -7.87 7.11
CA PHE A 177 2.49 -8.08 5.69
C PHE A 177 1.30 -7.65 4.85
N ASN A 178 0.07 -7.90 5.30
CA ASN A 178 -1.10 -7.38 4.62
C ASN A 178 -1.11 -5.85 4.56
N ASP A 179 -0.76 -5.18 5.66
CA ASP A 179 -0.63 -3.71 5.67
C ASP A 179 0.51 -3.24 4.75
N LEU A 180 1.65 -3.96 4.69
CA LEU A 180 2.76 -3.63 3.79
C LEU A 180 2.41 -3.80 2.32
N LEU A 181 1.84 -4.94 1.93
CA LEU A 181 1.43 -5.23 0.56
C LEU A 181 0.40 -4.20 0.05
N LEU A 182 -0.47 -3.73 0.93
CA LEU A 182 -1.47 -2.71 0.61
C LEU A 182 -0.90 -1.29 0.52
N HIS A 183 -0.05 -0.90 1.47
CA HIS A 183 0.32 0.50 1.68
C HIS A 183 1.72 0.88 1.21
N VAL A 184 2.56 -0.09 0.85
CA VAL A 184 3.89 0.16 0.30
C VAL A 184 3.88 -0.20 -1.19
N PRO A 185 4.36 0.69 -2.09
CA PRO A 185 4.41 0.37 -3.51
C PRO A 185 5.26 -0.87 -3.78
N LYS A 186 4.86 -1.67 -4.77
CA LYS A 186 5.70 -2.76 -5.32
C LYS A 186 7.10 -2.30 -5.72
N SER A 187 7.25 -1.08 -6.22
CA SER A 187 8.57 -0.52 -6.56
C SER A 187 9.51 -0.37 -5.36
N SER A 188 8.97 -0.24 -4.14
CA SER A 188 9.75 -0.18 -2.90
C SER A 188 9.95 -1.55 -2.25
N ILE A 189 8.98 -2.46 -2.38
CA ILE A 189 9.13 -3.85 -1.90
C ILE A 189 10.06 -4.66 -2.80
N LEU A 190 10.06 -4.39 -4.11
CA LEU A 190 10.56 -5.22 -5.20
C LEU A 190 9.66 -6.43 -5.49
N GLU A 191 9.53 -6.78 -6.77
CA GLU A 191 8.60 -7.81 -7.24
C GLU A 191 8.92 -9.21 -6.69
N VAL A 192 10.21 -9.54 -6.60
CA VAL A 192 10.69 -10.81 -6.01
C VAL A 192 10.24 -10.91 -4.55
N ASN A 193 10.50 -9.88 -3.74
CA ASN A 193 10.11 -9.87 -2.34
C ASN A 193 8.58 -9.86 -2.17
N TYR A 194 7.84 -9.18 -3.05
CA TYR A 194 6.38 -9.17 -3.02
C TYR A 194 5.82 -10.58 -3.19
N ASN A 195 6.35 -11.34 -4.16
CA ASN A 195 5.96 -12.72 -4.40
C ASN A 195 6.39 -13.65 -3.26
N SER A 196 7.60 -13.49 -2.73
CA SER A 196 8.06 -14.24 -1.54
C SER A 196 7.16 -14.00 -0.32
N ILE A 197 6.70 -12.76 -0.08
CA ILE A 197 5.75 -12.47 0.99
C ILE A 197 4.43 -13.23 0.78
N LEU A 198 3.89 -13.22 -0.43
CA LEU A 198 2.63 -13.94 -0.73
C LEU A 198 2.79 -15.44 -0.53
N LEU A 199 3.86 -16.02 -1.06
CA LEU A 199 4.18 -17.44 -0.91
C LEU A 199 4.35 -17.83 0.56
N LEU A 200 5.10 -17.03 1.32
CA LEU A 200 5.28 -17.26 2.75
C LEU A 200 3.95 -17.21 3.52
N LEU A 201 3.06 -16.26 3.21
CA LEU A 201 1.76 -16.18 3.87
C LEU A 201 0.87 -17.39 3.58
N GLU A 202 0.91 -17.92 2.35
CA GLU A 202 0.22 -19.14 1.95
C GLU A 202 0.76 -20.36 2.72
N MET A 203 2.08 -20.57 2.68
CA MET A 203 2.72 -21.67 3.41
C MET A 203 2.46 -21.61 4.92
N LEU A 204 2.47 -20.41 5.52
CA LEU A 204 2.21 -20.23 6.94
C LEU A 204 0.74 -20.46 7.31
N GLU A 205 -0.22 -20.14 6.41
CA GLU A 205 -1.63 -20.48 6.60
C GLU A 205 -1.83 -21.99 6.56
N GLU A 206 -1.20 -22.70 5.62
CA GLU A 206 -1.21 -24.16 5.58
C GLU A 206 -0.56 -24.77 6.82
N PHE A 207 0.55 -24.19 7.29
CA PHE A 207 1.25 -24.59 8.51
C PHE A 207 0.36 -24.43 9.73
N ASN A 208 -0.30 -23.28 9.83
CA ASN A 208 -1.25 -22.99 10.89
C ASN A 208 -2.39 -24.03 10.87
N HIS A 209 -3.02 -24.23 9.72
CA HIS A 209 -4.12 -25.18 9.57
C HIS A 209 -3.72 -26.59 10.02
N MET A 210 -2.56 -27.09 9.60
CA MET A 210 -2.09 -28.43 10.00
C MET A 210 -1.85 -28.53 11.50
N ILE A 211 -1.19 -27.55 12.12
CA ILE A 211 -0.94 -27.54 13.58
C ILE A 211 -2.23 -27.43 14.39
N GLN A 212 -3.24 -26.71 13.90
CA GLN A 212 -4.50 -26.53 14.63
C GLN A 212 -5.43 -27.75 14.50
N CYS A 213 -5.50 -28.37 13.32
CA CYS A 213 -6.48 -29.41 13.00
C CYS A 213 -6.04 -30.84 13.35
N ARG A 214 -4.74 -31.09 13.54
CA ARG A 214 -4.22 -32.42 13.87
C ARG A 214 -3.63 -32.45 15.28
N TYR A 215 -3.96 -33.47 16.04
CA TYR A 215 -3.30 -33.72 17.31
C TYR A 215 -2.00 -34.49 17.05
N PHE A 216 -0.86 -33.78 17.13
CA PHE A 216 0.46 -34.38 16.99
C PHE A 216 1.00 -34.91 18.32
N GLY A 217 0.43 -34.50 19.46
CA GLY A 217 0.94 -34.83 20.79
C GLY A 217 2.45 -34.54 20.89
N ASP A 218 3.23 -35.50 21.39
CA ASP A 218 4.68 -35.36 21.50
C ASP A 218 5.44 -35.49 20.17
N GLU A 219 4.79 -35.98 19.09
CA GLU A 219 5.43 -36.11 17.78
C GLU A 219 5.76 -34.76 17.13
N ILE A 220 5.12 -33.67 17.57
CA ILE A 220 5.45 -32.31 17.09
C ILE A 220 6.92 -31.97 17.33
N ARG A 221 7.57 -32.56 18.36
CA ARG A 221 9.00 -32.42 18.59
C ARG A 221 9.83 -32.86 17.38
N LYS A 222 9.41 -33.93 16.70
CA LYS A 222 10.11 -34.45 15.51
C LYS A 222 10.06 -33.44 14.36
N VAL A 223 9.01 -32.62 14.26
CA VAL A 223 8.89 -31.57 13.23
C VAL A 223 9.97 -30.50 13.38
N PHE A 224 10.24 -30.07 14.60
CA PHE A 224 11.27 -29.05 14.90
C PHE A 224 12.70 -29.62 14.82
N LEU A 225 12.86 -30.94 14.97
CA LEU A 225 14.14 -31.64 14.81
C LEU A 225 14.36 -32.19 13.40
N TYR A 226 13.35 -32.12 12.52
CA TYR A 226 13.39 -32.71 11.19
C TYR A 226 14.49 -32.08 10.34
N SER A 227 15.33 -32.94 9.76
CA SER A 227 16.31 -32.61 8.72
C SER A 227 15.97 -33.35 7.43
N ASN A 228 16.41 -32.82 6.28
CA ASN A 228 16.12 -33.41 4.97
C ASN A 228 16.77 -34.79 4.74
N ASP A 229 17.62 -35.26 5.65
CA ASP A 229 18.39 -36.50 5.54
C ASP A 229 17.71 -37.72 6.21
N GLU A 230 16.54 -37.56 6.84
CA GLU A 230 15.88 -38.68 7.54
C GLU A 230 15.12 -39.64 6.58
N PRO A 231 15.25 -40.97 6.77
CA PRO A 231 14.55 -41.97 5.98
C PRO A 231 13.03 -41.92 6.18
N ASP A 232 12.27 -42.20 5.11
CA ASP A 232 10.79 -42.12 4.96
C ASP A 232 9.94 -42.99 5.93
N GLN A 233 10.50 -43.51 7.03
CA GLN A 233 9.80 -44.35 8.01
C GLN A 233 8.97 -43.55 9.04
N THR A 234 9.02 -42.23 9.02
CA THR A 234 8.25 -41.36 9.92
C THR A 234 6.82 -41.12 9.44
N ASN A 235 5.90 -40.84 10.37
CA ASN A 235 4.50 -40.50 10.09
C ASN A 235 4.42 -39.46 8.96
N SER A 236 3.72 -39.79 7.86
CA SER A 236 3.63 -38.96 6.65
C SER A 236 3.31 -37.49 6.96
N SER A 237 2.46 -37.25 7.97
CA SER A 237 2.08 -35.89 8.37
C SER A 237 3.18 -35.08 9.04
N VAL A 238 4.03 -35.73 9.84
CA VAL A 238 5.20 -35.11 10.51
C VAL A 238 6.24 -34.73 9.47
N VAL A 239 6.48 -35.62 8.48
CA VAL A 239 7.38 -35.36 7.36
C VAL A 239 6.90 -34.17 6.53
N THR A 240 5.61 -34.12 6.18
CA THR A 240 5.05 -32.99 5.43
C THR A 240 5.21 -31.68 6.19
N LEU A 241 4.90 -31.65 7.49
CA LEU A 241 5.03 -30.44 8.30
C LEU A 241 6.50 -30.02 8.49
N GLY A 242 7.41 -30.98 8.65
CA GLY A 242 8.85 -30.77 8.72
C GLY A 242 9.42 -30.16 7.44
N LYS A 243 9.05 -30.71 6.27
CA LYS A 243 9.40 -30.16 4.95
C LYS A 243 8.88 -28.73 4.77
N MET A 244 7.65 -28.46 5.21
CA MET A 244 7.07 -27.13 5.10
C MET A 244 7.73 -26.12 6.06
N ARG A 245 8.11 -26.55 7.27
CA ARG A 245 8.91 -25.75 8.21
C ARG A 245 10.22 -25.29 7.56
N ILE A 246 10.95 -26.21 6.91
CA ILE A 246 12.23 -25.91 6.24
C ILE A 246 12.01 -24.89 5.12
N LYS A 247 11.01 -25.10 4.24
CA LYS A 247 10.68 -24.13 3.19
C LYS A 247 10.30 -22.74 3.74
N CYS A 248 9.55 -22.70 4.84
CA CYS A 248 9.25 -21.43 5.51
C CYS A 248 10.52 -20.74 6.01
N LEU A 249 11.46 -21.48 6.61
CA LEU A 249 12.75 -20.94 7.06
C LEU A 249 13.59 -20.37 5.90
N GLU A 250 13.61 -21.05 4.75
CA GLU A 250 14.29 -20.57 3.54
C GLU A 250 13.71 -19.23 3.06
N GLU A 251 12.39 -19.11 2.93
CA GLU A 251 11.73 -17.84 2.55
C GLU A 251 11.90 -16.74 3.60
N LEU A 252 11.81 -17.09 4.90
CA LEU A 252 12.06 -16.15 5.99
C LEU A 252 13.49 -15.59 5.93
N SER A 253 14.49 -16.44 5.73
CA SER A 253 15.89 -16.02 5.62
C SER A 253 16.13 -15.10 4.40
N THR A 254 15.46 -15.41 3.29
CA THR A 254 15.49 -14.60 2.06
C THR A 254 14.89 -13.22 2.31
N LEU A 255 13.73 -13.16 2.97
CA LEU A 255 13.09 -11.87 3.29
C LEU A 255 13.87 -11.06 4.34
N LEU A 256 14.48 -11.69 5.36
CA LEU A 256 15.33 -10.97 6.33
C LEU A 256 16.51 -10.26 5.67
N SER A 257 17.10 -10.88 4.65
CA SER A 257 18.29 -10.37 3.97
C SER A 257 17.95 -9.38 2.85
N CYS A 258 16.87 -9.62 2.10
CA CYS A 258 16.55 -8.87 0.88
C CYS A 258 15.51 -7.76 1.05
N LEU A 259 14.60 -7.84 2.05
CA LEU A 259 13.55 -6.85 2.22
C LEU A 259 14.10 -5.57 2.89
N LYS A 260 14.26 -4.52 2.08
CA LYS A 260 14.80 -3.22 2.53
C LYS A 260 13.69 -2.19 2.69
N LEU A 261 13.02 -2.23 3.83
CA LEU A 261 11.99 -1.26 4.21
C LEU A 261 12.43 -0.41 5.42
N PRO A 262 11.83 0.78 5.63
CA PRO A 262 12.13 1.61 6.79
C PRO A 262 11.94 0.86 8.11
N LEU A 263 12.86 1.09 9.05
CA LEU A 263 12.76 0.68 10.45
C LEU A 263 12.81 1.94 11.30
N THR A 264 11.65 2.48 11.64
CA THR A 264 11.54 3.77 12.30
C THR A 264 10.26 3.89 13.11
N SER A 265 10.37 4.58 14.25
CA SER A 265 9.23 5.01 15.06
C SER A 265 8.87 6.48 14.83
N SER A 266 9.38 7.10 13.76
CA SER A 266 9.14 8.51 13.42
C SER A 266 7.99 8.66 12.41
N LYS A 267 6.82 9.13 12.86
CA LYS A 267 5.68 9.44 11.96
C LYS A 267 6.05 10.39 10.81
N PRO A 268 6.86 11.46 11.02
CA PRO A 268 7.34 12.30 9.91
C PRO A 268 8.13 11.52 8.85
N THR A 269 9.04 10.64 9.26
CA THR A 269 9.84 9.84 8.33
C THR A 269 8.96 8.89 7.49
N ILE A 270 7.95 8.28 8.12
CA ILE A 270 6.97 7.43 7.43
C ILE A 270 6.13 8.24 6.46
N ARG A 271 5.70 9.45 6.86
CA ARG A 271 4.98 10.37 5.98
C ARG A 271 5.80 10.72 4.74
N ASP A 272 7.06 11.07 4.92
CA ASP A 272 7.97 11.43 3.82
C ASP A 272 8.20 10.24 2.89
N PHE A 273 8.33 9.03 3.45
CA PHE A 273 8.40 7.80 2.69
C PHE A 273 7.16 7.64 1.79
N CYS A 274 5.95 7.71 2.36
CA CYS A 274 4.70 7.57 1.59
C CYS A 274 4.57 8.63 0.49
N ILE A 275 4.96 9.89 0.77
CA ILE A 275 4.88 10.97 -0.22
C ILE A 275 5.86 10.73 -1.36
N LYS A 276 7.11 10.35 -1.08
CA LYS A 276 8.15 10.09 -2.09
C LYS A 276 7.89 8.82 -2.91
N SER A 277 7.23 7.83 -2.31
CA SER A 277 7.03 6.53 -2.93
C SER A 277 5.85 6.52 -3.91
N ALA A 278 4.84 7.38 -3.71
CA ALA A 278 3.63 7.47 -4.52
C ALA A 278 3.88 7.95 -5.97
N SER A 279 3.16 7.35 -6.91
CA SER A 279 3.10 7.77 -8.32
C SER A 279 1.86 8.62 -8.59
N ILE A 280 0.69 8.24 -8.06
CA ILE A 280 -0.56 8.99 -8.24
C ILE A 280 -0.90 9.68 -6.92
N VAL A 281 -0.93 11.00 -6.90
CA VAL A 281 -1.20 11.78 -5.68
C VAL A 281 -2.40 12.68 -5.87
N PHE A 282 -3.43 12.49 -5.05
CA PHE A 282 -4.63 13.31 -4.98
C PHE A 282 -4.52 14.32 -3.85
N CYS A 283 -4.76 15.60 -4.12
CA CYS A 283 -4.84 16.61 -3.07
C CYS A 283 -5.67 17.82 -3.49
N THR A 284 -5.97 18.72 -2.55
CA THR A 284 -6.44 20.05 -2.94
C THR A 284 -5.28 20.87 -3.50
N VAL A 285 -5.59 21.84 -4.37
CA VAL A 285 -4.58 22.75 -4.96
C VAL A 285 -3.69 23.38 -3.89
N SER A 286 -4.25 23.84 -2.78
CA SER A 286 -3.49 24.41 -1.66
C SER A 286 -2.61 23.39 -0.91
N SER A 287 -2.99 22.11 -0.90
CA SER A 287 -2.23 21.03 -0.26
C SER A 287 -1.08 20.51 -1.10
N SER A 288 -1.00 20.87 -2.38
CA SER A 288 0.06 20.42 -3.30
C SER A 288 1.47 20.85 -2.85
N THR A 289 1.58 21.92 -2.05
CA THR A 289 2.82 22.37 -1.40
C THR A 289 3.50 21.29 -0.54
N LYS A 290 2.74 20.29 -0.06
CA LYS A 290 3.25 19.17 0.75
C LYS A 290 3.96 18.10 -0.09
N ILE A 291 3.90 18.19 -1.42
CA ILE A 291 4.36 17.15 -2.35
C ILE A 291 5.74 17.49 -2.94
N THR A 292 6.33 18.62 -2.56
CA THR A 292 7.62 19.12 -3.06
C THR A 292 8.78 18.12 -2.97
N ALA A 293 8.74 17.18 -2.04
CA ALA A 293 9.74 16.13 -1.91
C ALA A 293 9.59 14.96 -2.91
N ASN A 294 8.44 14.83 -3.58
CA ASN A 294 8.19 13.76 -4.54
C ASN A 294 8.71 14.14 -5.94
N LYS A 295 9.73 13.42 -6.39
CA LYS A 295 10.37 13.65 -7.70
C LYS A 295 9.78 12.85 -8.85
N LYS A 296 8.82 11.94 -8.58
CA LYS A 296 8.22 11.06 -9.58
C LYS A 296 7.10 11.75 -10.37
N VAL A 297 6.52 12.80 -9.80
CA VAL A 297 5.36 13.50 -10.36
C VAL A 297 5.83 14.42 -11.48
N GLU A 298 5.43 14.10 -12.71
CA GLU A 298 5.75 14.88 -13.91
C GLU A 298 4.50 15.39 -14.65
N PHE A 299 3.32 14.88 -14.30
CA PHE A 299 2.04 15.24 -14.91
C PHE A 299 1.09 15.85 -13.87
N LEU A 300 0.46 16.98 -14.21
CA LEU A 300 -0.54 17.63 -13.37
C LEU A 300 -1.93 17.51 -14.01
N VAL A 301 -2.90 17.08 -13.23
CA VAL A 301 -4.33 17.10 -13.58
C VAL A 301 -5.03 18.01 -12.57
N VAL A 302 -5.77 19.00 -13.05
CA VAL A 302 -6.60 19.85 -12.18
C VAL A 302 -8.05 19.68 -12.60
N ASP A 303 -8.84 19.02 -11.76
CA ASP A 303 -10.30 18.95 -11.92
C ASP A 303 -10.97 20.21 -11.38
N GLU A 304 -12.12 20.57 -11.94
CA GLU A 304 -12.87 21.79 -11.61
C GLU A 304 -12.01 23.07 -11.66
N ALA A 305 -11.11 23.15 -12.65
CA ALA A 305 -10.14 24.22 -12.79
C ALA A 305 -10.77 25.61 -12.99
N ALA A 306 -11.98 25.67 -13.57
CA ALA A 306 -12.75 26.91 -13.73
C ALA A 306 -13.14 27.57 -12.39
N GLN A 307 -13.15 26.81 -11.29
CA GLN A 307 -13.44 27.32 -9.95
C GLN A 307 -12.21 27.95 -9.27
N LEU A 308 -11.02 27.86 -9.88
CA LEU A 308 -9.77 28.36 -9.31
C LEU A 308 -9.44 29.74 -9.82
N LYS A 309 -8.83 30.55 -8.95
CA LYS A 309 -8.12 31.75 -9.38
C LYS A 309 -6.82 31.34 -10.07
N GLU A 310 -6.37 32.14 -11.01
CA GLU A 310 -5.09 31.91 -11.69
C GLU A 310 -3.92 31.78 -10.70
N CYS A 311 -3.89 32.60 -9.65
CA CYS A 311 -2.85 32.48 -8.62
C CYS A 311 -2.90 31.16 -7.82
N GLU A 312 -4.05 30.50 -7.75
CA GLU A 312 -4.19 29.19 -7.09
C GLU A 312 -3.65 28.07 -7.99
N THR A 313 -3.89 28.13 -9.31
CA THR A 313 -3.36 27.13 -10.25
C THR A 313 -1.82 27.14 -10.31
N LEU A 314 -1.18 28.27 -9.99
CA LEU A 314 0.28 28.37 -9.86
C LEU A 314 0.86 27.55 -8.70
N ILE A 315 0.09 27.25 -7.64
CA ILE A 315 0.60 26.53 -6.46
C ILE A 315 1.19 25.16 -6.83
N PRO A 316 0.46 24.24 -7.50
CA PRO A 316 1.02 22.97 -7.93
C PRO A 316 2.10 23.13 -9.00
N LEU A 317 2.02 24.15 -9.86
CA LEU A 317 3.01 24.41 -10.93
C LEU A 317 4.40 24.81 -10.40
N ARG A 318 4.53 25.14 -9.10
CA ARG A 318 5.84 25.33 -8.45
C ARG A 318 6.64 24.03 -8.31
N LEU A 319 6.01 22.87 -8.53
CA LEU A 319 6.70 21.59 -8.56
C LEU A 319 7.54 21.50 -9.85
N TRP A 320 8.84 21.77 -9.72
CA TRP A 320 9.79 21.84 -10.83
C TRP A 320 9.94 20.55 -11.66
N THR A 321 9.44 19.42 -11.17
CA THR A 321 9.41 18.15 -11.91
C THR A 321 8.25 18.05 -12.90
N LEU A 322 7.25 18.93 -12.81
CA LEU A 322 6.11 18.94 -13.73
C LEU A 322 6.56 19.34 -15.13
N LYS A 323 6.21 18.50 -16.11
CA LYS A 323 6.42 18.75 -17.53
C LYS A 323 5.10 19.02 -18.25
N HIS A 324 4.03 18.38 -17.82
CA HIS A 324 2.75 18.43 -18.52
C HIS A 324 1.63 18.76 -17.56
N ALA A 325 0.66 19.56 -18.01
CA ALA A 325 -0.53 19.91 -17.25
C ALA A 325 -1.80 19.78 -18.08
N VAL A 326 -2.85 19.28 -17.44
CA VAL A 326 -4.21 19.23 -17.97
C VAL A 326 -5.13 19.93 -16.99
N LEU A 327 -5.80 20.99 -17.45
CA LEU A 327 -6.88 21.63 -16.70
C LEU A 327 -8.21 21.17 -17.27
N ILE A 328 -9.10 20.73 -16.38
CA ILE A 328 -10.42 20.27 -16.73
C ILE A 328 -11.42 21.16 -16.02
N GLY A 329 -12.39 21.70 -16.77
CA GLY A 329 -13.35 22.64 -16.20
C GLY A 329 -14.43 23.02 -17.19
N ASP A 330 -15.31 23.88 -16.71
CA ASP A 330 -16.39 24.47 -17.49
C ASP A 330 -16.65 25.87 -16.91
N GLU A 331 -16.26 26.90 -17.66
CA GLU A 331 -16.44 28.30 -17.28
C GLU A 331 -17.91 28.73 -17.17
N CYS A 332 -18.84 27.95 -17.72
CA CYS A 332 -20.27 28.18 -17.53
C CYS A 332 -20.79 27.65 -16.18
N GLN A 333 -19.96 26.94 -15.40
CA GLN A 333 -20.29 26.49 -14.05
C GLN A 333 -19.84 27.52 -13.00
N LEU A 334 -19.73 27.11 -11.73
CA LEU A 334 -19.37 28.01 -10.63
C LEU A 334 -18.00 28.66 -10.88
N PRO A 335 -17.89 29.99 -10.92
CA PRO A 335 -16.61 30.67 -11.09
C PRO A 335 -15.83 30.73 -9.78
N ALA A 336 -14.58 31.14 -9.88
CA ALA A 336 -13.75 31.43 -8.71
C ALA A 336 -14.38 32.49 -7.79
N THR A 337 -14.41 32.22 -6.48
CA THR A 337 -14.97 33.17 -5.51
C THR A 337 -13.94 34.24 -5.14
N VAL A 338 -14.17 35.48 -5.59
CA VAL A 338 -13.37 36.66 -5.23
C VAL A 338 -14.18 37.57 -4.30
N LYS A 339 -13.81 37.64 -3.01
CA LYS A 339 -14.36 38.63 -2.08
C LYS A 339 -13.51 39.89 -2.14
N SER A 340 -13.99 40.93 -2.82
CA SER A 340 -13.37 42.26 -2.83
C SER A 340 -14.21 43.24 -2.01
N LYS A 341 -13.56 44.11 -1.22
CA LYS A 341 -14.20 45.25 -0.55
C LYS A 341 -14.20 46.53 -1.41
N VAL A 342 -13.63 46.49 -2.62
CA VAL A 342 -13.43 47.67 -3.48
C VAL A 342 -14.61 47.89 -4.45
N GLY A 343 -15.81 47.47 -4.02
CA GLY A 343 -17.03 47.52 -4.83
C GLY A 343 -18.28 47.58 -3.97
N SER A 344 -18.26 48.42 -2.95
CA SER A 344 -19.43 48.82 -2.16
C SER A 344 -19.46 50.33 -2.04
#